data_AF-A0A1W2TQ64-F1
#
_entry.id   AF-A0A1W2TQ64-F1
#
_cell.length_a   1.000
_cell.length_b   1.000
_cell.length_c   1.000
_cell.angle_alpha   90.00
_cell.angle_beta   90.00
_cell.angle_gamma   90.00
#
_symmetry.space_group_name_H-M   'P 1'
#
loop_
_entity.id
_entity.type
_entity.pdbx_description
1 polymer ?
#
loop_
_entity_poly.entity_id
_entity_poly.type
_entity_poly.pdbx_seq_one_letter_code
_entity_poly.pdbx_strand_id
1 'polypeptide(L)'
;MLSIKTLTATAVAGLLLPLAAASPMISALVTPATAVAGENITATLRTSIYIQNWEDFGIVWGLTSPKVGGQGPNGEIYVGPQIAYTALYGNDVNKLNNFTVELAIPENQPAGDWLLVAAVPYLVGASGFTAVRSFNSTINITN
;
A
#
# COMPACT_ATOMS: atom_id res chain seq x y z
N MET A 1 21.98 47.16 -45.23
CA MET A 1 22.50 47.20 -43.84
C MET A 1 21.35 46.80 -42.91
N LEU A 2 21.61 45.88 -41.97
CA LEU A 2 20.67 45.15 -41.08
C LEU A 2 19.50 45.99 -40.50
N SER A 3 18.32 45.43 -40.23
CA SER A 3 18.14 44.37 -39.22
C SER A 3 16.73 43.77 -39.25
N ILE A 4 16.62 42.46 -39.44
CA ILE A 4 15.41 41.68 -39.11
C ILE A 4 15.41 41.51 -37.59
N LYS A 5 14.69 42.38 -36.89
CA LYS A 5 14.40 42.24 -35.46
C LYS A 5 12.91 42.48 -35.23
N THR A 6 12.15 41.39 -35.28
CA THR A 6 10.98 41.23 -34.41
C THR A 6 10.67 39.75 -34.29
N LEU A 7 10.94 39.21 -33.10
CA LEU A 7 10.49 37.90 -32.68
C LEU A 7 8.97 37.95 -32.48
N THR A 8 8.23 37.04 -33.11
CA THR A 8 6.98 36.53 -32.54
C THR A 8 7.01 35.02 -32.65
N ALA A 9 7.59 34.40 -31.62
CA ALA A 9 7.53 32.96 -31.38
C ALA A 9 6.08 32.59 -31.05
N THR A 10 5.35 32.04 -32.04
CA THR A 10 4.00 31.54 -31.83
C THR A 10 4.08 30.08 -31.37
N ALA A 11 4.01 29.92 -30.05
CA ALA A 11 3.53 28.77 -29.28
C ALA A 11 3.78 27.34 -29.84
N VAL A 12 4.90 26.74 -29.45
CA VAL A 12 4.94 25.29 -29.19
C VAL A 12 4.63 25.10 -27.71
N ALA A 13 3.37 25.28 -27.33
CA ALA A 13 2.89 25.08 -25.96
C ALA A 13 1.55 24.35 -26.01
N GLY A 14 1.62 23.02 -26.06
CA GLY A 14 0.47 22.13 -26.24
C GLY A 14 0.93 21.01 -27.18
N LEU A 15 1.27 19.82 -26.72
CA LEU A 15 0.55 19.00 -25.75
C LEU A 15 1.56 18.16 -24.96
N LEU A 16 2.09 18.69 -23.86
CA LEU A 16 2.32 17.81 -22.71
C LEU A 16 0.92 17.55 -22.15
N LEU A 17 0.18 16.63 -22.77
CA LEU A 17 -0.92 15.98 -22.06
C LEU A 17 -0.30 15.55 -20.73
N PRO A 18 -0.85 15.96 -19.57
CA PRO A 18 -0.50 15.25 -18.35
C PRO A 18 -0.85 13.81 -18.69
N LEU A 19 0.14 12.95 -18.90
CA LEU A 19 -0.08 11.52 -18.77
C LEU A 19 -0.77 11.44 -17.41
N ALA A 20 -2.05 11.08 -17.42
CA ALA A 20 -2.88 11.02 -16.22
C ALA A 20 -1.98 10.47 -15.12
N ALA A 21 -1.69 11.28 -14.10
CA ALA A 21 -0.69 10.97 -13.09
C ALA A 21 -1.17 9.67 -12.46
N ALA A 22 -0.61 8.57 -12.95
CA ALA A 22 -1.25 7.30 -12.81
C ALA A 22 -0.97 6.88 -11.38
N SER A 23 -2.04 6.78 -10.58
CA SER A 23 -1.87 6.76 -9.15
C SER A 23 -1.39 5.38 -8.71
N PRO A 24 -0.30 5.30 -7.92
CA PRO A 24 0.18 4.03 -7.44
C PRO A 24 -0.77 3.47 -6.40
N MET A 25 -1.03 2.19 -6.56
CA MET A 25 -1.90 1.39 -5.73
C MET A 25 -1.08 0.21 -5.21
N ILE A 26 -1.13 -0.08 -3.91
CA ILE A 26 -0.55 -1.34 -3.40
C ILE A 26 -1.17 -2.52 -4.16
N SER A 27 -0.37 -3.45 -4.66
CA SER A 27 -0.84 -4.55 -5.51
C SER A 27 -0.51 -5.92 -4.93
N ALA A 28 0.50 -6.00 -4.06
CA ALA A 28 0.84 -7.22 -3.36
C ALA A 28 1.57 -6.95 -2.05
N LEU A 29 1.50 -7.93 -1.16
CA LEU A 29 2.27 -8.04 0.08
C LEU A 29 3.22 -9.23 -0.03
N VAL A 30 4.49 -9.02 0.33
CA VAL A 30 5.51 -10.08 0.46
C VAL A 30 6.14 -9.97 1.84
N THR A 31 6.19 -11.08 2.55
CA THR A 31 6.72 -11.16 3.93
C THR A 31 7.71 -12.32 4.03
N PRO A 32 8.57 -12.34 5.05
CA PRO A 32 9.27 -13.55 5.45
C PRO A 32 8.27 -14.67 5.76
N ALA A 33 8.66 -15.92 5.51
CA ALA A 33 7.86 -17.10 5.85
C ALA A 33 7.88 -17.40 7.36
N THR A 34 8.88 -16.89 8.07
CA THR A 34 9.12 -17.14 9.50
C THR A 34 9.37 -15.83 10.23
N ALA A 35 8.95 -15.75 11.49
CA ALA A 35 9.20 -14.61 12.36
C ALA A 35 9.41 -15.08 13.80
N VAL A 36 10.24 -14.38 14.57
CA VAL A 36 10.42 -14.64 16.00
C VAL A 36 9.52 -13.71 16.80
N ALA A 37 8.82 -14.22 17.80
CA ALA A 37 8.03 -13.40 18.71
C ALA A 37 8.94 -12.36 19.41
N GLY A 38 8.52 -11.09 19.43
CA GLY A 38 9.30 -9.99 20.00
C GLY A 38 10.31 -9.35 19.04
N GLU A 39 10.54 -9.91 17.86
CA GLU A 39 11.42 -9.34 16.84
C GLU A 39 10.67 -8.58 15.74
N ASN A 40 11.42 -7.83 14.93
CA ASN A 40 10.89 -7.13 13.77
C ASN A 40 10.99 -8.00 12.51
N ILE A 41 10.00 -7.87 11.62
CA ILE A 41 10.05 -8.38 10.26
C ILE A 41 9.91 -7.25 9.24
N THR A 42 10.52 -7.43 8.08
CA THR A 42 10.37 -6.51 6.95
C THR A 42 9.25 -6.99 6.02
N ALA A 43 8.12 -6.28 6.00
CA ALA A 43 7.06 -6.47 5.02
C ALA A 43 7.33 -5.62 3.77
N THR A 44 7.33 -6.23 2.58
CA THR A 44 7.48 -5.53 1.30
C THR A 44 6.13 -5.37 0.62
N LEU A 45 5.78 -4.12 0.33
CA LEU A 45 4.58 -3.76 -0.42
C LEU A 45 4.98 -3.47 -1.85
N ARG A 46 4.35 -4.17 -2.79
CA ARG A 46 4.49 -3.85 -4.21
C ARG A 46 3.42 -2.86 -4.60
N THR A 47 3.77 -1.91 -5.47
CA THR A 47 2.81 -0.98 -6.05
C THR A 47 2.63 -1.27 -7.54
N SER A 48 1.44 -0.96 -8.05
CA SER A 48 1.14 -0.96 -9.47
C SER A 48 0.48 0.34 -9.84
N ILE A 49 0.60 0.71 -11.11
CA ILE A 49 -0.07 1.86 -11.66
C ILE A 49 -1.56 1.56 -11.87
N TYR A 50 -2.45 2.44 -11.42
CA TYR A 50 -3.88 2.39 -11.72
C TYR A 50 -4.31 3.53 -12.65
N ILE A 51 -5.19 3.24 -13.62
CA ILE A 51 -5.56 4.19 -14.68
C ILE A 51 -6.52 5.30 -14.21
N GLN A 52 -7.21 5.10 -13.10
CA GLN A 52 -8.05 6.13 -12.47
C GLN A 52 -7.34 6.73 -11.25
N ASN A 53 -7.91 7.78 -10.68
CA ASN A 53 -7.49 8.30 -9.38
C ASN A 53 -7.63 7.19 -8.33
N TRP A 54 -6.53 6.89 -7.65
CA TRP A 54 -6.46 5.95 -6.55
C TRP A 54 -5.71 6.60 -5.41
N GLU A 55 -6.10 6.35 -4.17
CA GLU A 55 -5.33 6.79 -3.01
C GLU A 55 -5.44 5.76 -1.89
N ASP A 56 -4.30 5.19 -1.48
CA ASP A 56 -4.22 4.35 -0.29
C ASP A 56 -3.93 5.24 0.93
N PHE A 57 -4.81 5.25 1.93
CA PHE A 57 -4.69 6.16 3.07
C PHE A 57 -3.69 5.69 4.13
N GLY A 58 -3.67 4.38 4.35
CA GLY A 58 -2.90 3.76 5.42
C GLY A 58 -3.01 2.24 5.38
N ILE A 59 -2.25 1.58 6.24
CA ILE A 59 -2.29 0.13 6.42
C ILE A 59 -2.53 -0.16 7.89
N VAL A 60 -3.60 -0.89 8.18
CA VAL A 60 -3.85 -1.51 9.48
C VAL A 60 -3.28 -2.92 9.42
N TRP A 61 -2.31 -3.20 10.29
CA TRP A 61 -1.64 -4.49 10.34
C TRP A 61 -2.17 -5.31 11.52
N GLY A 62 -2.45 -6.58 11.28
CA GLY A 62 -2.81 -7.49 12.36
C GLY A 62 -2.43 -8.95 12.07
N LEU A 63 -2.46 -9.75 13.13
CA LEU A 63 -2.20 -11.18 13.07
C LEU A 63 -3.48 -11.93 13.40
N THR A 64 -3.95 -12.78 12.50
CA THR A 64 -5.15 -13.60 12.72
C THR A 64 -4.85 -15.08 12.56
N SER A 65 -5.65 -15.92 13.22
CA SER A 65 -5.53 -17.37 13.06
C SER A 65 -5.89 -17.77 11.62
N PRO A 66 -5.14 -18.69 10.98
CA PRO A 66 -5.49 -19.22 9.67
C PRO A 66 -6.90 -19.85 9.62
N LYS A 67 -7.43 -20.28 10.77
CA LYS A 67 -8.77 -20.87 10.89
C LYS A 67 -9.91 -19.86 10.69
N VAL A 68 -9.69 -18.59 11.01
CA VAL A 68 -10.69 -17.53 10.85
C VAL A 68 -10.68 -17.02 9.41
N GLY A 69 -9.50 -17.04 8.77
CA GLY A 69 -9.29 -16.41 7.47
C GLY A 69 -9.24 -14.88 7.60
N GLY A 70 -8.44 -14.22 6.77
CA GLY A 70 -8.36 -12.75 6.73
C GLY A 70 -9.62 -12.08 6.16
N GLN A 71 -10.64 -12.88 5.81
CA GLN A 71 -11.91 -12.41 5.25
C GLN A 71 -13.07 -13.32 5.68
N GLY A 72 -14.19 -12.71 6.04
CA GLY A 72 -15.43 -13.36 6.43
C GLY A 72 -16.29 -13.84 5.25
N PRO A 73 -17.36 -14.60 5.54
CA PRO A 73 -18.22 -15.19 4.53
C PRO A 73 -19.00 -14.16 3.69
N ASN A 74 -19.19 -12.93 4.18
CA ASN A 74 -19.85 -11.86 3.43
C ASN A 74 -18.86 -10.79 2.94
N GLY A 75 -17.56 -11.12 2.96
CA GLY A 75 -16.50 -10.25 2.49
C GLY A 75 -15.93 -9.28 3.52
N GLU A 76 -16.33 -9.38 4.80
CA GLU A 76 -15.78 -8.58 5.89
C GLU A 76 -14.27 -8.84 6.03
N ILE A 77 -13.45 -7.81 6.27
CA ILE A 77 -12.02 -7.99 6.47
C ILE A 77 -11.73 -8.18 7.96
N TYR A 78 -11.07 -9.28 8.31
CA TYR A 78 -10.66 -9.57 9.68
C TYR A 78 -9.14 -9.46 9.82
N VAL A 79 -8.68 -8.42 10.50
CA VAL A 79 -7.26 -8.19 10.77
C VAL A 79 -6.76 -8.91 12.03
N GLY A 80 -7.66 -9.41 12.89
CA GLY A 80 -7.27 -9.92 14.21
C GLY A 80 -6.79 -8.79 15.14
N PRO A 81 -6.04 -9.10 16.21
CA PRO A 81 -5.34 -8.10 17.00
C PRO A 81 -4.44 -7.23 16.13
N GLN A 82 -4.64 -5.91 16.23
CA GLN A 82 -3.79 -4.94 15.55
C GLN A 82 -2.39 -4.94 16.17
N ILE A 83 -1.36 -5.04 15.34
CA ILE A 83 0.04 -4.98 15.77
C ILE A 83 0.74 -3.69 15.35
N ALA A 84 0.26 -3.04 14.29
CA ALA A 84 0.84 -1.78 13.80
C ALA A 84 -0.14 -0.97 12.95
N TYR A 85 0.22 0.28 12.71
CA TYR A 85 -0.43 1.14 11.72
C TYR A 85 0.64 1.89 10.91
N THR A 86 0.47 1.93 9.59
CA THR A 86 1.35 2.69 8.68
C THR A 86 0.54 3.74 7.95
N ALA A 87 0.84 5.02 8.18
CA ALA A 87 0.24 6.11 7.41
C ALA A 87 0.85 6.17 5.99
N LEU A 88 -0.01 6.19 4.98
CA LEU A 88 0.40 6.31 3.57
C LEU A 88 -0.01 7.64 2.94
N TYR A 89 -1.06 8.27 3.48
CA TYR A 89 -1.51 9.60 3.06
C TYR A 89 -0.47 10.69 3.35
N GLY A 90 -0.19 11.56 2.38
CA GLY A 90 0.69 12.73 2.52
C GLY A 90 1.79 12.84 1.45
N ASN A 91 2.81 13.68 1.70
CA ASN A 91 3.84 14.05 0.72
C ASN A 91 5.00 13.04 0.58
N ASP A 92 4.87 11.83 1.11
CA ASP A 92 5.94 10.81 1.06
C ASP A 92 5.93 10.06 -0.27
N VAL A 93 6.64 10.65 -1.24
CA VAL A 93 6.74 10.14 -2.62
C VAL A 93 7.41 8.77 -2.74
N ASN A 94 8.11 8.28 -1.70
CA ASN A 94 8.73 6.96 -1.75
C ASN A 94 7.68 5.84 -1.87
N LYS A 95 6.48 6.10 -1.36
CA LYS A 95 5.33 5.18 -1.40
C LYS A 95 4.63 5.15 -2.75
N LEU A 96 5.14 5.89 -3.75
CA LEU A 96 4.74 5.73 -5.14
C LEU A 96 5.34 4.46 -5.78
N ASN A 97 6.46 3.97 -5.24
CA ASN A 97 7.13 2.75 -5.68
C ASN A 97 6.92 1.61 -4.68
N ASN A 98 7.47 0.43 -4.98
CA ASN A 98 7.59 -0.64 -3.99
C ASN A 98 8.33 -0.11 -2.75
N PHE A 99 7.80 -0.38 -1.57
CA PHE A 99 8.36 0.09 -0.30
C PHE A 99 8.30 -0.99 0.76
N THR A 100 9.09 -0.84 1.82
CA THR A 100 9.13 -1.75 2.94
C THR A 100 8.61 -1.10 4.22
N VAL A 101 8.07 -1.93 5.11
CA VAL A 101 7.62 -1.54 6.45
C VAL A 101 8.19 -2.54 7.45
N GLU A 102 8.83 -2.02 8.49
CA GLU A 102 9.25 -2.81 9.64
C GLU A 102 8.05 -3.01 10.58
N LEU A 103 7.76 -4.27 10.89
CA LEU A 103 6.65 -4.67 11.75
C LEU A 103 7.19 -5.44 12.96
N ALA A 104 6.88 -4.96 14.16
CA ALA A 104 7.19 -5.67 15.39
C ALA A 104 6.17 -6.79 15.62
N ILE A 105 6.65 -8.02 15.78
CA ILE A 105 5.83 -9.15 16.23
C ILE A 105 5.71 -9.07 17.75
N PRO A 106 4.50 -9.11 18.32
CA PRO A 106 4.33 -9.06 19.78
C PRO A 106 5.13 -10.17 20.48
N GLU A 107 5.81 -9.85 21.59
CA GLU A 107 6.62 -10.81 22.37
C GLU A 107 5.78 -11.95 22.94
N ASN A 108 4.51 -11.70 23.25
CA ASN A 108 3.56 -12.68 23.76
C ASN A 108 2.81 -13.45 22.66
N GLN A 109 3.22 -13.31 21.40
CA GLN A 109 2.57 -13.97 20.27
C GLN A 109 2.87 -15.48 20.30
N PRO A 110 1.84 -16.35 20.35
CA PRO A 110 2.08 -17.79 20.42
C PRO A 110 2.74 -18.35 19.15
N ALA A 111 3.64 -19.31 19.32
CA ALA A 111 4.25 -20.03 18.21
C ALA A 111 3.20 -20.77 17.35
N GLY A 112 3.49 -20.91 16.06
CA GLY A 112 2.65 -21.58 15.07
C GLY A 112 2.34 -20.72 13.85
N ASP A 113 1.44 -21.21 13.01
CA ASP A 113 1.07 -20.50 11.78
C ASP A 113 0.05 -19.40 12.04
N TRP A 114 0.34 -18.21 11.51
CA TRP A 114 -0.48 -17.02 11.58
C TRP A 114 -0.66 -16.41 10.20
N LEU A 115 -1.79 -15.75 9.98
CA LEU A 115 -1.99 -14.87 8.83
C LEU A 115 -1.64 -13.45 9.26
N LEU A 116 -0.60 -12.89 8.66
CA LEU A 116 -0.35 -11.45 8.70
C LEU A 116 -1.27 -10.78 7.68
N VAL A 117 -2.13 -9.88 8.16
CA VAL A 117 -3.13 -9.19 7.35
C VAL A 117 -2.80 -7.70 7.31
N ALA A 118 -2.80 -7.15 6.10
CA ALA A 118 -2.67 -5.73 5.81
C ALA A 118 -4.00 -5.22 5.24
N ALA A 119 -4.81 -4.55 6.06
CA ALA A 119 -6.03 -3.89 5.60
C ALA A 119 -5.73 -2.46 5.17
N VAL A 120 -6.09 -2.11 3.94
CA VAL A 120 -5.76 -0.84 3.29
C VAL A 120 -7.06 -0.14 2.94
N PRO A 121 -7.48 0.87 3.72
CA PRO A 121 -8.52 1.80 3.32
C PRO A 121 -8.03 2.62 2.12
N TYR A 122 -8.88 2.76 1.12
CA TYR A 122 -8.54 3.47 -0.11
C TYR A 122 -9.72 4.30 -0.62
N LEU A 123 -9.38 5.26 -1.48
CA LEU A 123 -10.32 6.02 -2.29
C LEU A 123 -10.06 5.75 -3.77
N VAL A 124 -11.12 5.58 -4.54
CA VAL A 124 -11.04 5.37 -5.99
C VAL A 124 -12.03 6.24 -6.75
N GLY A 125 -11.56 6.76 -7.89
CA GLY A 125 -12.36 7.49 -8.86
C GLY A 125 -12.71 8.92 -8.45
N ALA A 126 -13.29 9.66 -9.39
CA ALA A 126 -13.67 11.07 -9.18
C ALA A 126 -14.86 11.26 -8.22
N SER A 127 -15.69 10.22 -8.03
CA SER A 127 -16.83 10.25 -7.10
C SER A 127 -16.42 10.14 -5.63
N GLY A 128 -15.13 9.90 -5.33
CA GLY A 128 -14.63 9.77 -3.97
C GLY A 128 -15.14 8.52 -3.24
N PHE A 129 -15.35 7.41 -3.97
CA PHE A 129 -15.79 6.17 -3.34
C PHE A 129 -14.68 5.64 -2.43
N THR A 130 -15.03 5.34 -1.17
CA THR A 130 -14.10 4.76 -0.19
C THR A 130 -14.46 3.32 0.08
N ALA A 131 -13.42 2.49 0.19
CA ALA A 131 -13.56 1.09 0.55
C ALA A 131 -12.30 0.60 1.26
N VAL A 132 -12.30 -0.66 1.66
CA VAL A 132 -11.15 -1.33 2.27
C VAL A 132 -10.85 -2.57 1.46
N ARG A 133 -9.57 -2.86 1.27
CA ARG A 133 -9.06 -4.11 0.70
C ARG A 133 -8.05 -4.72 1.64
N SER A 134 -7.79 -6.01 1.51
CA SER A 134 -6.78 -6.68 2.33
C SER A 134 -5.80 -7.46 1.49
N PHE A 135 -4.58 -7.53 2.00
CA PHE A 135 -3.55 -8.46 1.57
C PHE A 135 -3.20 -9.34 2.77
N ASN A 136 -2.91 -10.61 2.53
CA ASN A 136 -2.47 -11.50 3.60
C ASN A 136 -1.34 -12.40 3.14
N SER A 137 -0.56 -12.84 4.11
CA SER A 137 0.53 -13.79 3.95
C SER A 137 0.59 -14.69 5.18
N THR A 138 0.88 -15.98 4.98
CA THR A 138 1.11 -16.90 6.09
C THR A 138 2.53 -16.72 6.62
N ILE A 139 2.65 -16.54 7.93
CA ILE A 139 3.93 -16.48 8.64
C ILE A 139 3.93 -17.53 9.74
N ASN A 140 5.03 -18.25 9.89
CA ASN A 140 5.24 -19.16 11.01
C ASN A 140 5.98 -18.41 12.13
N ILE A 141 5.35 -18.32 13.29
CA ILE A 141 5.92 -17.66 14.46
C ILE A 141 6.66 -18.69 15.31
N THR A 142 7.91 -18.37 15.64
CA THR A 142 8.78 -19.15 16.53
C THR A 142 9.07 -18.37 17.80
N ASN A 143 9.39 -19.08 18.88
CA ASN A 143 9.82 -18.51 20.16
C ASN A 143 11.32 -18.74 20.36
#